data_AF-A0A399SS54-F1
#
_entry.id   AF-A0A399SS54-F1
#
_cell.length_a   1.000
_cell.length_b   1.000
_cell.length_c   1.000
_cell.angle_alpha   90.00
_cell.angle_beta   90.00
_cell.angle_gamma   90.00
#
_symmetry.space_group_name_H-M   'P 1'
#
loop_
_entity.id
_entity.type
_entity.pdbx_description
1 polymer ?
#
loop_
_entity_poly.entity_id
_entity_poly.type
_entity_poly.pdbx_seq_one_letter_code
_entity_poly.pdbx_strand_id
1 'polypeptide(L)'
;MFAHFADGDHGTPHTHEAAFQDETLDHWTPARLSSAVAHPIRRVKRRHATRTRSDKPALDESKGDATSSPIDTISHIGVIAFRVNGVEMTGTGNVVRSHNGLTVATAAHCVYPGVEATHIAFIPSYERGAPYTTWPVTHVTLPSGWRGGDGVSGDSAFLNVASPTGRTLSEVVGCSRVEFGREGSARATIVAYPSQAPFPGDVQYMTRGLLRRTEYEGIGVIEMPSDLGPGASGGPFFLKDHGELVQVSTLSGGMTSPPLVVAPFWDKAIEAAYHRASSH
;
A
#
# COMPACT_ATOMS: atom_id res chain seq x y z
N MET A 1 -14.54 -10.19 24.16
CA MET A 1 -15.90 -9.64 24.00
C MET A 1 -15.84 -8.82 22.73
N PHE A 2 -16.32 -9.39 21.62
CA PHE A 2 -16.01 -8.95 20.25
C PHE A 2 -17.00 -7.87 19.81
N ALA A 3 -16.51 -6.76 19.27
CA ALA A 3 -17.35 -5.78 18.59
C ALA A 3 -17.68 -6.30 17.19
N HIS A 4 -18.96 -6.59 16.97
CA HIS A 4 -19.52 -6.97 15.68
C HIS A 4 -19.83 -5.67 14.94
N PHE A 5 -19.21 -5.42 13.78
CA PHE A 5 -19.72 -4.41 12.85
C PHE A 5 -20.92 -4.99 12.11
N ALA A 6 -22.13 -4.62 12.54
CA ALA A 6 -23.37 -4.83 11.81
C ALA A 6 -24.19 -3.54 11.84
N ASP A 7 -24.77 -3.19 10.69
CA ASP A 7 -25.53 -1.97 10.44
C ASP A 7 -26.72 -1.78 11.39
N GLY A 8 -26.84 -0.56 11.93
CA GLY A 8 -28.10 0.05 12.36
C GLY A 8 -28.44 0.01 13.85
N ASP A 9 -27.94 0.98 14.62
CA ASP A 9 -28.75 1.66 15.65
C ASP A 9 -28.14 3.04 16.00
N HIS A 10 -28.98 4.06 16.14
CA HIS A 10 -28.60 5.46 16.40
C HIS A 10 -28.30 5.70 17.90
N GLY A 11 -27.26 5.03 18.42
CA GLY A 11 -26.69 5.28 19.75
C GLY A 11 -25.23 5.73 19.65
N THR A 12 -24.92 6.91 20.21
CA THR A 12 -23.59 7.57 20.29
C THR A 12 -22.38 6.79 19.72
N PRO A 13 -22.01 7.00 18.44
CA PRO A 13 -20.90 6.31 17.77
C PRO A 13 -19.50 6.63 18.33
N HIS A 14 -19.34 7.78 19.01
CA HIS A 14 -18.03 8.37 19.26
C HIS A 14 -17.19 7.66 20.35
N THR A 15 -17.79 6.96 21.31
CA THR A 15 -17.06 6.48 22.50
C THR A 15 -16.22 5.22 22.21
N HIS A 16 -16.74 4.30 21.38
CA HIS A 16 -16.02 3.08 21.02
C HIS A 16 -14.91 3.32 20.00
N GLU A 17 -15.14 4.24 19.06
CA GLU A 17 -14.15 4.63 18.07
C GLU A 17 -12.98 5.39 18.72
N ALA A 18 -13.26 6.33 19.63
CA ALA A 18 -12.23 7.04 20.37
C ALA A 18 -11.40 6.10 21.27
N ALA A 19 -12.05 5.15 21.98
CA ALA A 19 -11.33 4.19 22.81
C ALA A 19 -10.39 3.28 22.00
N PHE A 20 -10.79 2.88 20.78
CA PHE A 20 -9.94 2.09 19.89
C PHE A 20 -8.77 2.92 19.31
N GLN A 21 -8.99 4.21 19.05
CA GLN A 21 -7.94 5.14 18.64
C GLN A 21 -6.91 5.28 19.75
N ASP A 22 -7.33 5.51 21.00
CA ASP A 22 -6.44 5.63 22.16
C ASP A 22 -5.66 4.33 22.39
N GLU A 23 -6.32 3.16 22.30
CA GLU A 23 -5.62 1.86 22.40
C GLU A 23 -4.56 1.70 21.29
N THR A 24 -4.85 2.13 20.07
CA THR A 24 -3.90 2.09 18.95
C THR A 24 -2.72 3.04 19.16
N LEU A 25 -2.98 4.24 19.68
CA LEU A 25 -1.94 5.22 20.02
C LEU A 25 -1.01 4.70 21.11
N ASP A 26 -1.57 4.16 22.20
CA ASP A 26 -0.81 3.57 23.31
C ASP A 26 -0.07 2.30 22.87
N HIS A 27 -0.60 1.59 21.88
CA HIS A 27 0.04 0.39 21.36
C HIS A 27 1.35 0.69 20.64
N TRP A 28 1.39 1.67 19.73
CA TRP A 28 2.55 1.88 18.86
C TRP A 28 3.65 2.74 19.49
N THR A 29 4.46 2.08 20.32
CA THR A 29 5.69 2.65 20.88
C THR A 29 6.86 2.60 19.88
N PRO A 30 7.94 3.39 20.09
CA PRO A 30 9.11 3.34 19.21
C PRO A 30 9.74 1.94 19.18
N ALA A 31 9.72 1.24 20.31
CA ALA A 31 10.24 -0.12 20.42
C ALA A 31 9.44 -1.12 19.56
N ARG A 32 8.10 -1.05 19.61
CA ARG A 32 7.22 -1.93 18.83
C ARG A 32 7.33 -1.67 17.33
N LEU A 33 7.31 -0.40 16.90
CA LEU A 33 7.53 -0.05 15.51
C LEU A 33 8.91 -0.52 15.02
N SER A 34 9.94 -0.37 15.87
CA SER A 34 11.30 -0.80 15.57
C SER A 34 11.43 -2.33 15.44
N SER A 35 10.64 -3.12 16.19
CA SER A 35 10.68 -4.58 16.19
C SER A 35 9.66 -5.26 15.27
N ALA A 36 8.69 -4.51 14.74
CA ALA A 36 7.63 -5.04 13.89
C ALA A 36 8.22 -5.67 12.61
N VAL A 37 7.72 -6.85 12.26
CA VAL A 37 8.29 -7.61 11.14
C VAL A 37 7.66 -7.23 9.81
N ALA A 38 8.39 -7.43 8.72
CA ALA A 38 7.85 -7.25 7.39
C ALA A 38 6.70 -8.26 7.13
N HIS A 39 5.54 -7.79 6.66
CA HIS A 39 4.55 -8.73 6.14
C HIS A 39 5.09 -9.37 4.85
N PRO A 40 5.03 -10.71 4.70
CA PRO A 40 5.53 -11.37 3.50
C PRO A 40 4.84 -10.87 2.24
N ILE A 41 5.62 -10.57 1.19
CA ILE A 41 5.04 -10.31 -0.12
C ILE A 41 4.45 -11.59 -0.70
N ARG A 42 3.32 -11.47 -1.39
CA ARG A 42 2.76 -12.58 -2.14
C ARG A 42 3.70 -12.95 -3.29
N ARG A 43 4.07 -14.23 -3.39
CA ARG A 43 4.81 -14.75 -4.55
C ARG A 43 3.85 -15.11 -5.68
N VAL A 44 4.12 -14.61 -6.88
CA VAL A 44 3.39 -15.01 -8.10
C VAL A 44 4.21 -15.99 -8.92
N LYS A 45 3.55 -16.88 -9.68
CA LYS A 45 4.20 -17.84 -10.57
C LYS A 45 3.92 -17.48 -12.02
N ARG A 46 4.97 -17.29 -12.83
CA ARG A 46 4.80 -17.20 -14.29
C ARG A 46 4.25 -18.51 -14.82
N ARG A 47 3.05 -18.50 -15.39
CA ARG A 47 2.66 -19.55 -16.34
C ARG A 47 3.41 -19.28 -17.65
N HIS A 48 4.09 -20.27 -18.19
CA HIS A 48 4.63 -20.17 -19.55
C HIS A 48 3.43 -20.11 -20.50
N ALA A 49 3.14 -18.92 -21.05
CA ALA A 49 2.25 -18.84 -22.20
C ALA A 49 2.89 -19.63 -23.35
N THR A 50 2.12 -20.51 -23.99
CA THR A 50 2.54 -21.20 -25.21
C THR A 50 2.89 -20.14 -26.25
N ARG A 51 4.17 -19.93 -26.51
CA ARG A 51 4.66 -18.93 -27.47
C ARG A 51 4.11 -19.23 -28.86
N THR A 52 3.11 -18.49 -29.32
CA THR A 52 2.87 -18.34 -30.76
C THR A 52 3.98 -17.45 -31.32
N ARG A 53 4.60 -17.94 -32.39
CA ARG A 53 5.87 -17.49 -32.93
C ARG A 53 5.62 -16.29 -33.86
N SER A 54 5.36 -15.09 -33.34
CA SER A 54 5.27 -13.90 -34.21
C SER A 54 5.66 -12.55 -33.61
N ASP A 55 6.09 -12.44 -32.36
CA ASP A 55 6.64 -11.17 -31.85
C ASP A 55 8.10 -11.35 -31.43
N LYS A 56 9.03 -10.90 -32.27
CA LYS A 56 10.38 -10.57 -31.80
C LYS A 56 10.23 -9.32 -30.92
N PRO A 57 10.54 -9.37 -29.61
CA PRO A 57 10.69 -8.13 -28.87
C PRO A 57 11.89 -7.39 -29.48
N ALA A 58 11.72 -6.10 -29.77
CA ALA A 58 12.84 -5.22 -30.04
C ALA A 58 13.85 -5.38 -28.90
N LEU A 59 15.10 -5.69 -29.26
CA LEU A 59 16.18 -5.72 -28.30
C LEU A 59 16.31 -4.32 -27.64
N ASP A 60 16.39 -4.31 -26.31
CA ASP A 60 17.01 -3.27 -25.46
C ASP A 60 16.12 -2.23 -24.72
N GLU A 61 14.80 -2.42 -24.56
CA GLU A 61 13.98 -1.63 -23.61
C GLU A 61 13.56 -2.39 -22.35
N SER A 62 14.01 -3.64 -22.17
CA SER A 62 13.63 -4.51 -21.06
C SER A 62 14.58 -4.46 -19.85
N LYS A 63 15.68 -3.71 -19.92
CA LYS A 63 16.57 -3.49 -18.77
C LYS A 63 16.13 -2.25 -17.97
N GLY A 64 15.02 -2.37 -17.24
CA GLY A 64 14.85 -1.52 -16.06
C GLY A 64 15.86 -1.98 -15.01
N ASP A 65 16.57 -1.04 -14.38
CA ASP A 65 17.39 -1.37 -13.22
C ASP A 65 16.44 -1.83 -12.10
N ALA A 66 16.54 -3.10 -11.74
CA ALA A 66 15.73 -3.66 -10.65
C ALA A 66 16.26 -3.19 -9.29
N THR A 67 17.44 -2.59 -9.23
CA THR A 67 18.04 -2.16 -7.97
C THR A 67 17.33 -0.93 -7.42
N SER A 68 16.84 -1.05 -6.19
CA SER A 68 16.33 0.07 -5.42
C SER A 68 17.46 0.88 -4.78
N SER A 69 17.20 2.15 -4.50
CA SER A 69 18.13 3.04 -3.80
C SER A 69 17.40 3.84 -2.73
N PRO A 70 18.05 4.14 -1.60
CA PRO A 70 17.46 5.02 -0.60
C PRO A 70 17.24 6.42 -1.17
N ILE A 71 16.23 7.13 -0.68
CA ILE A 71 15.91 8.49 -1.07
C ILE A 71 15.65 9.37 0.15
N ASP A 72 15.65 10.68 -0.05
CA ASP A 72 15.09 11.61 0.92
C ASP A 72 13.59 11.34 1.11
N THR A 73 13.14 11.48 2.36
CA THR A 73 11.77 11.17 2.77
C THR A 73 10.74 11.99 2.02
N ILE A 74 9.81 11.32 1.33
CA ILE A 74 8.59 11.93 0.80
C ILE A 74 7.53 11.91 1.90
N SER A 75 7.08 13.09 2.33
CA SER A 75 6.37 13.23 3.60
C SER A 75 5.04 12.48 3.67
N HIS A 76 4.32 12.43 2.55
CA HIS A 76 3.04 11.74 2.44
C HIS A 76 3.17 10.22 2.23
N ILE A 77 4.38 9.66 2.24
CA ILE A 77 4.62 8.22 2.21
C ILE A 77 5.08 7.80 3.60
N GLY A 78 4.56 6.68 4.09
CA GLY A 78 4.78 6.26 5.46
C GLY A 78 4.64 4.75 5.67
N VAL A 79 4.91 4.35 6.91
CA VAL A 79 4.71 2.97 7.36
C VAL A 79 3.25 2.76 7.74
N ILE A 80 2.70 1.64 7.30
CA ILE A 80 1.45 1.09 7.84
C ILE A 80 1.85 0.06 8.89
N ALA A 81 1.56 0.34 10.16
CA ALA A 81 1.78 -0.57 11.27
C ALA A 81 0.47 -1.26 11.63
N PHE A 82 0.48 -2.56 11.83
CA PHE A 82 -0.73 -3.33 12.10
C PHE A 82 -0.40 -4.62 12.85
N ARG A 83 -1.40 -5.21 13.49
CA ARG A 83 -1.24 -6.44 14.26
C ARG A 83 -2.19 -7.53 13.77
N VAL A 84 -1.63 -8.67 13.40
CA VAL A 84 -2.38 -9.85 12.90
C VAL A 84 -1.97 -11.06 13.71
N ASN A 85 -2.95 -11.78 14.27
CA ASN A 85 -2.72 -12.99 15.08
C ASN A 85 -1.67 -12.79 16.20
N GLY A 86 -1.68 -11.60 16.81
CA GLY A 86 -0.75 -11.24 17.88
C GLY A 86 0.61 -10.71 17.43
N VAL A 87 0.93 -10.79 16.13
CA VAL A 87 2.21 -10.37 15.55
C VAL A 87 2.10 -8.95 15.00
N GLU A 88 3.01 -8.08 15.41
CA GLU A 88 3.17 -6.72 14.91
C GLU A 88 3.91 -6.73 13.58
N MET A 89 3.35 -6.08 12.57
CA MET A 89 3.82 -6.11 11.20
C MET A 89 3.84 -4.71 10.58
N THR A 90 4.66 -4.56 9.55
CA THR A 90 4.76 -3.33 8.77
C THR A 90 4.51 -3.55 7.28
N GLY A 91 3.91 -2.54 6.68
CA GLY A 91 3.83 -2.29 5.24
C GLY A 91 4.06 -0.81 4.95
N THR A 92 3.76 -0.40 3.73
CA THR A 92 3.88 0.97 3.24
C THR A 92 2.50 1.51 2.87
N GLY A 93 2.28 2.81 3.07
CA GLY A 93 1.11 3.52 2.59
C GLY A 93 1.46 4.89 2.03
N ASN A 94 0.52 5.48 1.30
CA ASN A 94 0.65 6.82 0.74
C ASN A 94 -0.63 7.62 0.97
N VAL A 95 -0.51 8.86 1.43
CA VAL A 95 -1.66 9.78 1.52
C VAL A 95 -2.09 10.15 0.12
N VAL A 96 -3.35 9.88 -0.20
CA VAL A 96 -3.94 10.20 -1.49
C VAL A 96 -4.87 11.39 -1.34
N ARG A 97 -4.91 12.25 -2.36
CA ARG A 97 -5.82 13.38 -2.41
C ARG A 97 -7.24 12.84 -2.30
N SER A 98 -8.00 13.31 -1.32
CA SER A 98 -9.37 12.89 -1.06
C SER A 98 -10.20 14.08 -0.58
N HIS A 99 -11.53 13.97 -0.65
CA HIS A 99 -12.43 15.03 -0.19
C HIS A 99 -12.30 15.31 1.31
N ASN A 100 -12.12 14.26 2.13
CA ASN A 100 -11.91 14.38 3.57
C ASN A 100 -10.47 14.74 3.99
N GLY A 101 -9.49 14.70 3.08
CA GLY A 101 -8.05 14.85 3.40
C GLY A 101 -7.48 13.78 4.35
N LEU A 102 -8.30 12.77 4.65
CA LEU A 102 -8.19 11.61 5.56
C LEU A 102 -7.54 10.34 5.01
N THR A 103 -7.36 10.25 3.68
CA THR A 103 -7.28 8.94 3.02
C THR A 103 -5.85 8.49 2.73
N VAL A 104 -5.54 7.25 3.09
CA VAL A 104 -4.27 6.56 2.80
C VAL A 104 -4.54 5.37 1.90
N ALA A 105 -3.80 5.24 0.79
CA ALA A 105 -3.79 4.06 -0.05
C ALA A 105 -2.69 3.08 0.40
N THR A 106 -3.02 1.79 0.44
CA THR A 106 -2.07 0.69 0.74
C THR A 106 -2.53 -0.61 0.08
N ALA A 107 -1.82 -1.72 0.31
CA ALA A 107 -2.24 -3.04 -0.12
C ALA A 107 -3.29 -3.61 0.83
N ALA A 108 -4.27 -4.33 0.29
CA ALA A 108 -5.35 -4.88 1.11
C ALA A 108 -4.85 -5.93 2.09
N HIS A 109 -3.83 -6.72 1.72
CA HIS A 109 -3.25 -7.70 2.64
C HIS A 109 -2.53 -7.08 3.84
N CYS A 110 -2.15 -5.79 3.79
CA CYS A 110 -1.57 -5.10 4.95
C CYS A 110 -2.61 -4.88 6.05
N VAL A 111 -3.90 -4.86 5.73
CA VAL A 111 -4.97 -4.57 6.71
C VAL A 111 -5.98 -5.71 6.84
N TYR A 112 -5.99 -6.62 5.87
CA TYR A 112 -6.83 -7.81 5.87
C TYR A 112 -6.15 -8.96 5.09
N PRO A 113 -5.17 -9.67 5.67
CA PRO A 113 -4.53 -10.83 5.04
C PRO A 113 -5.40 -12.11 5.08
N GLY A 114 -6.73 -11.98 5.13
CA GLY A 114 -7.69 -13.08 5.35
C GLY A 114 -8.23 -13.16 6.79
N VAL A 115 -7.67 -12.37 7.69
CA VAL A 115 -8.20 -12.10 9.04
C VAL A 115 -8.12 -10.60 9.29
N GLU A 116 -8.99 -10.08 10.13
CA GLU A 116 -9.00 -8.67 10.49
C GLU A 116 -7.73 -8.29 11.27
N ALA A 117 -7.00 -7.29 10.77
CA ALA A 117 -5.90 -6.70 11.50
C ALA A 117 -6.43 -5.76 12.59
N THR A 118 -5.68 -5.62 13.68
CA THR A 118 -5.98 -4.72 14.79
C THR A 118 -4.86 -3.70 14.95
N HIS A 119 -5.12 -2.63 15.72
CA HIS A 119 -4.14 -1.57 15.97
C HIS A 119 -3.54 -1.05 14.66
N ILE A 120 -4.37 -0.77 13.67
CA ILE A 120 -3.87 -0.32 12.36
C ILE A 120 -3.56 1.17 12.47
N ALA A 121 -2.35 1.57 12.13
CA ALA A 121 -1.92 2.96 12.16
C ALA A 121 -1.07 3.31 10.93
N PHE A 122 -1.15 4.57 10.51
CA PHE A 122 -0.25 5.15 9.54
C PHE A 122 0.75 6.08 10.22
N ILE A 123 2.03 5.93 9.89
CA ILE A 123 3.12 6.74 10.40
C ILE A 123 3.81 7.40 9.20
N PRO A 124 3.41 8.63 8.82
CA PRO A 124 4.05 9.34 7.71
C PRO A 124 5.50 9.65 8.05
N SER A 125 6.36 9.68 7.03
CA SER A 125 7.77 10.08 7.18
C SER A 125 8.55 9.31 8.25
N TYR A 126 8.19 8.05 8.52
CA TYR A 126 8.83 7.26 9.57
C TYR A 126 10.34 7.18 9.35
N GLU A 127 11.09 7.44 10.42
CA GLU A 127 12.53 7.31 10.51
C GLU A 127 12.87 6.89 11.94
N ARG A 128 13.69 5.84 12.10
CA ARG A 128 13.98 5.27 13.42
C ARG A 128 14.79 6.25 14.26
N GLY A 129 14.30 6.53 15.46
CA GLY A 129 14.95 7.46 16.40
C GLY A 129 14.55 8.92 16.20
N ALA A 130 13.82 9.26 15.13
CA ALA A 130 13.19 10.56 14.97
C ALA A 130 11.81 10.60 15.67
N PRO A 131 11.34 11.78 16.10
CA PRO A 131 9.94 11.94 16.51
C PRO A 131 8.99 11.59 15.36
N TYR A 132 7.93 10.87 15.66
CA TYR A 132 6.89 10.52 14.70
C TYR A 132 5.50 10.83 15.27
N THR A 133 4.52 10.91 14.37
CA THR A 133 3.11 11.04 14.73
C THR A 133 2.37 9.79 14.25
N THR A 134 1.67 9.14 15.16
CA THR A 134 0.80 8.00 14.85
C THR A 134 -0.57 8.50 14.43
N TRP A 135 -1.06 8.05 13.28
CA TRP A 135 -2.42 8.32 12.79
C TRP A 135 -3.22 7.01 12.84
N PRO A 136 -4.04 6.79 13.88
CA PRO A 136 -4.87 5.59 14.01
C PRO A 136 -5.85 5.48 12.85
N VAL A 137 -6.01 4.29 12.29
CA VAL A 137 -7.00 4.03 11.25
C VAL A 137 -8.38 3.88 11.90
N THR A 138 -9.35 4.63 11.39
CA THR A 138 -10.75 4.61 11.84
C THR A 138 -11.63 3.78 10.93
N HIS A 139 -11.29 3.72 9.64
CA HIS A 139 -12.07 2.96 8.67
C HIS A 139 -11.18 2.29 7.63
N VAL A 140 -11.53 1.06 7.28
CA VAL A 140 -10.85 0.27 6.25
C VAL A 140 -11.84 0.00 5.13
N THR A 141 -11.59 0.56 3.95
CA THR A 141 -12.39 0.28 2.75
C THR A 141 -11.63 -0.64 1.81
N LEU A 142 -12.25 -1.78 1.51
CA LEU A 142 -11.73 -2.81 0.60
C LEU A 142 -12.58 -2.86 -0.69
N PRO A 143 -11.99 -3.24 -1.84
CA PRO A 143 -12.75 -3.58 -3.04
C PRO A 143 -13.56 -4.86 -2.82
N SER A 144 -14.69 -4.99 -3.52
CA SER A 144 -15.71 -6.02 -3.27
C SER A 144 -15.20 -7.46 -3.38
N GLY A 145 -14.18 -7.73 -4.20
CA GLY A 145 -13.67 -9.09 -4.39
C GLY A 145 -12.46 -9.47 -3.54
N TRP A 146 -11.83 -8.53 -2.79
CA TRP A 146 -10.66 -8.87 -1.96
C TRP A 146 -10.98 -9.97 -0.93
N ARG A 147 -12.10 -9.83 -0.20
CA ARG A 147 -12.55 -10.85 0.78
C ARG A 147 -12.95 -12.18 0.12
N GLY A 148 -13.29 -12.14 -1.17
CA GLY A 148 -13.62 -13.32 -1.97
C GLY A 148 -12.40 -14.07 -2.53
N GLY A 149 -11.19 -13.55 -2.34
CA GLY A 149 -9.96 -14.20 -2.80
C GLY A 149 -9.49 -13.79 -4.19
N ASP A 150 -9.86 -12.60 -4.68
CA ASP A 150 -9.39 -12.03 -5.96
C ASP A 150 -7.86 -12.05 -6.11
N GLY A 151 -7.16 -12.05 -4.99
CA GLY A 151 -5.73 -12.06 -5.02
C GLY A 151 -5.16 -10.72 -5.51
N VAL A 152 -4.11 -10.75 -6.35
CA VAL A 152 -3.38 -9.52 -6.71
C VAL A 152 -4.29 -8.49 -7.38
N SER A 153 -5.33 -8.89 -8.14
CA SER A 153 -6.23 -7.94 -8.81
C SER A 153 -7.04 -7.07 -7.85
N GLY A 154 -7.32 -7.55 -6.65
CA GLY A 154 -8.05 -6.83 -5.61
C GLY A 154 -7.18 -6.29 -4.48
N ASP A 155 -5.85 -6.38 -4.57
CA ASP A 155 -4.94 -6.11 -3.45
C ASP A 155 -4.63 -4.62 -3.27
N SER A 156 -5.67 -3.83 -3.06
CA SER A 156 -5.60 -2.43 -2.67
C SER A 156 -6.64 -2.11 -1.61
N ALA A 157 -6.29 -1.25 -0.68
CA ALA A 157 -7.17 -0.74 0.36
C ALA A 157 -7.01 0.77 0.48
N PHE A 158 -8.09 1.40 0.93
CA PHE A 158 -8.11 2.81 1.27
C PHE A 158 -8.53 2.96 2.72
N LEU A 159 -7.71 3.66 3.50
CA LEU A 159 -7.86 3.79 4.94
C LEU A 159 -8.21 5.23 5.27
N ASN A 160 -9.18 5.44 6.14
CA ASN A 160 -9.38 6.71 6.79
C ASN A 160 -8.66 6.70 8.14
N VAL A 161 -8.00 7.81 8.48
CA VAL A 161 -7.33 7.96 9.77
C VAL A 161 -7.97 9.05 10.63
N ALA A 162 -7.85 8.89 11.94
CA ALA A 162 -8.15 9.94 12.91
C ALA A 162 -7.03 10.97 12.92
N SER A 163 -7.38 12.25 13.05
CA SER A 163 -6.40 13.32 13.21
C SER A 163 -6.00 13.50 14.67
N PRO A 164 -4.72 13.27 15.03
CA PRO A 164 -4.22 13.58 16.37
C PRO A 164 -3.95 15.09 16.55
N THR A 165 -4.02 15.89 15.49
CA THR A 165 -3.61 17.31 15.50
C THR A 165 -4.76 18.29 15.26
N GLY A 166 -5.96 17.79 14.95
CA GLY A 166 -7.10 18.60 14.50
C GLY A 166 -7.00 19.11 13.05
N ARG A 167 -5.87 18.89 12.37
CA ARG A 167 -5.67 19.16 10.93
C ARG A 167 -5.85 17.89 10.11
N THR A 168 -6.24 17.99 8.85
CA THR A 168 -6.31 16.77 8.01
C THR A 168 -4.91 16.22 7.75
N LEU A 169 -4.82 14.92 7.47
CA LEU A 169 -3.53 14.28 7.18
C LEU A 169 -2.86 14.95 5.97
N SER A 170 -3.64 15.21 4.91
CA SER A 170 -3.14 15.85 3.69
C SER A 170 -2.64 17.29 3.90
N GLU A 171 -3.17 18.02 4.89
CA GLU A 171 -2.67 19.35 5.25
C GLU A 171 -1.34 19.30 6.00
N VAL A 172 -1.08 18.21 6.73
CA VAL A 172 0.14 18.04 7.52
C VAL A 172 1.30 17.56 6.67
N VAL A 173 1.07 16.58 5.79
CA VAL A 173 2.16 15.90 5.05
C VAL A 173 2.04 15.98 3.52
N GLY A 174 1.01 16.62 3.01
CA GLY A 174 0.68 16.61 1.58
C GLY A 174 -0.05 15.33 1.16
N CYS A 175 -0.26 15.18 -0.15
CA CYS A 175 -0.90 14.00 -0.72
C CYS A 175 -0.54 13.84 -2.21
N SER A 176 -0.70 12.62 -2.73
CA SER A 176 -0.58 12.34 -4.16
C SER A 176 -1.94 12.33 -4.86
N ARG A 177 -1.99 12.73 -6.13
CA ARG A 177 -3.15 12.44 -6.98
C ARG A 177 -3.24 10.93 -7.24
N VAL A 178 -4.43 10.45 -7.54
CA VAL A 178 -4.69 9.07 -7.97
C VAL A 178 -5.27 9.05 -9.38
N GLU A 179 -4.99 8.00 -10.13
CA GLU A 179 -5.61 7.72 -11.42
C GLU A 179 -5.96 6.24 -11.53
N PHE A 180 -7.16 5.96 -12.02
CA PHE A 180 -7.72 4.61 -12.18
C PHE A 180 -7.82 4.27 -13.67
N GLY A 181 -7.76 2.98 -13.99
CA GLY A 181 -7.92 2.50 -15.36
C GLY A 181 -6.77 2.87 -16.30
N ARG A 182 -5.59 3.25 -15.77
CA ARG A 182 -4.46 3.71 -16.58
C ARG A 182 -3.91 2.60 -17.47
N GLU A 183 -4.17 2.72 -18.78
CA GLU A 183 -3.69 1.77 -19.78
C GLU A 183 -2.27 2.08 -20.28
N GLY A 184 -1.68 1.08 -20.95
CA GLY A 184 -0.37 1.19 -21.61
C GLY A 184 0.82 0.90 -20.70
N SER A 185 2.01 0.88 -21.31
CA SER A 185 3.27 0.78 -20.58
C SER A 185 3.84 2.18 -20.35
N ALA A 186 4.38 2.43 -19.17
CA ALA A 186 4.97 3.72 -18.83
C ALA A 186 6.14 3.54 -17.86
N ARG A 187 7.08 4.50 -17.87
CA ARG A 187 8.08 4.57 -16.81
C ARG A 187 7.38 4.94 -15.50
N ALA A 188 7.50 4.06 -14.52
CA ALA A 188 6.94 4.24 -13.20
C ALA A 188 8.04 4.33 -12.15
N THR A 189 7.67 4.89 -11.01
CA THR A 189 8.50 4.94 -9.81
C THR A 189 7.73 4.24 -8.68
N ILE A 190 8.40 3.35 -7.96
CA ILE A 190 7.86 2.81 -6.70
C ILE A 190 8.66 3.44 -5.57
N VAL A 191 7.99 3.85 -4.50
CA VAL A 191 8.62 4.28 -3.25
C VAL A 191 8.04 3.48 -2.11
N ALA A 192 8.87 2.90 -1.24
CA ALA A 192 8.39 2.09 -0.14
C ALA A 192 9.38 1.96 1.04
N TYR A 193 8.91 1.36 2.15
CA TYR A 193 9.70 0.98 3.31
C TYR A 193 9.92 -0.54 3.36
N PRO A 194 10.82 -1.12 2.53
CA PRO A 194 11.19 -2.53 2.67
C PRO A 194 11.86 -2.75 4.04
N SER A 195 11.44 -3.79 4.76
CA SER A 195 11.84 -4.08 6.15
C SER A 195 12.40 -5.49 6.33
N GLN A 196 12.96 -6.06 5.27
CA GLN A 196 13.73 -7.30 5.30
C GLN A 196 15.15 -7.05 4.80
N ALA A 197 16.15 -7.65 5.47
CA ALA A 197 17.55 -7.53 5.09
C ALA A 197 17.77 -7.74 3.56
N PRO A 198 18.54 -6.85 2.90
CA PRO A 198 19.42 -5.83 3.48
C PRO A 198 18.72 -4.51 3.87
N PHE A 199 17.41 -4.41 3.71
CA PHE A 199 16.67 -3.17 3.97
C PHE A 199 16.35 -2.98 5.46
N PRO A 200 16.51 -1.76 6.00
CA PRO A 200 16.39 -1.51 7.44
C PRO A 200 14.96 -1.27 7.94
N GLY A 201 14.00 -1.00 7.06
CA GLY A 201 12.59 -0.78 7.41
C GLY A 201 12.23 0.61 7.94
N ASP A 202 13.17 1.55 7.94
CA ASP A 202 13.03 2.90 8.48
C ASP A 202 13.53 4.00 7.52
N VAL A 203 13.81 3.64 6.27
CA VAL A 203 14.23 4.55 5.19
C VAL A 203 13.41 4.24 3.95
N GLN A 204 13.01 5.28 3.20
CA GLN A 204 12.33 5.11 1.94
C GLN A 204 13.32 4.66 0.85
N TYR A 205 12.96 3.60 0.14
CA TYR A 205 13.65 3.13 -1.04
C TYR A 205 12.81 3.37 -2.28
N MET A 206 13.48 3.73 -3.37
CA MET A 206 12.88 3.98 -4.67
C MET A 206 13.42 3.01 -5.71
N THR A 207 12.55 2.53 -6.60
CA THR A 207 12.95 1.88 -7.87
C THR A 207 12.24 2.56 -9.03
N ARG A 208 12.93 2.69 -10.18
CA ARG A 208 12.33 3.16 -11.43
C ARG A 208 12.44 2.08 -12.50
N GLY A 209 11.32 1.79 -13.14
CA GLY A 209 11.27 0.76 -14.16
C GLY A 209 10.17 1.01 -15.18
N LEU A 210 10.14 0.16 -16.19
CA LEU A 210 9.04 0.12 -17.13
C LEU A 210 7.93 -0.74 -16.54
N LEU A 211 6.82 -0.10 -16.19
CA LEU A 211 5.58 -0.75 -15.79
C LEU A 211 4.91 -1.34 -17.03
N ARG A 212 4.52 -2.61 -16.93
CA ARG A 212 3.83 -3.35 -18.01
C ARG A 212 2.63 -4.09 -17.46
N ARG A 213 1.55 -4.13 -18.24
CA ARG A 213 0.41 -5.02 -17.96
C ARG A 213 0.75 -6.43 -18.40
N THR A 214 0.38 -7.42 -17.60
CA THR A 214 0.63 -8.84 -17.87
C THR A 214 -0.39 -9.69 -17.13
N GLU A 215 -0.26 -11.00 -17.21
CA GLU A 215 -1.14 -11.95 -16.54
C GLU A 215 -0.32 -12.99 -15.77
N TYR A 216 -0.70 -13.22 -14.52
CA TYR A 216 -0.18 -14.29 -13.69
C TYR A 216 -1.35 -15.14 -13.22
N GLU A 217 -1.29 -16.46 -13.45
CA GLU A 217 -2.32 -17.40 -12.96
C GLU A 217 -3.75 -17.07 -13.42
N GLY A 218 -3.93 -16.47 -14.61
CA GLY A 218 -5.26 -16.05 -15.10
C GLY A 218 -5.69 -14.66 -14.63
N ILE A 219 -4.86 -13.97 -13.83
CA ILE A 219 -5.18 -12.70 -13.19
C ILE A 219 -4.37 -11.59 -13.84
N GLY A 220 -5.05 -10.59 -14.38
CA GLY A 220 -4.44 -9.39 -14.94
C GLY A 220 -3.78 -8.54 -13.85
N VAL A 221 -2.50 -8.25 -14.01
CA VAL A 221 -1.70 -7.45 -13.07
C VAL A 221 -0.84 -6.45 -13.84
N ILE A 222 -0.23 -5.53 -13.10
CA ILE A 222 0.92 -4.79 -13.61
C ILE A 222 2.20 -5.32 -12.96
N GLU A 223 3.30 -5.28 -13.70
CA GLU A 223 4.61 -5.72 -13.26
C GLU A 223 5.68 -4.66 -13.55
N MET A 224 6.71 -4.59 -12.69
CA MET A 224 7.88 -3.75 -12.89
C MET A 224 9.12 -4.43 -12.30
N PRO A 225 10.29 -4.42 -12.97
CA PRO A 225 11.54 -4.85 -12.36
C PRO A 225 11.83 -4.06 -11.08
N SER A 226 12.04 -4.76 -9.97
CA SER A 226 12.43 -4.18 -8.68
C SER A 226 12.87 -5.29 -7.71
N ASP A 227 13.84 -4.97 -6.85
CA ASP A 227 14.32 -5.80 -5.75
C ASP A 227 13.63 -5.48 -4.40
N LEU A 228 12.66 -4.55 -4.40
CA LEU A 228 11.84 -4.25 -3.23
C LEU A 228 11.10 -5.51 -2.75
N GLY A 229 11.24 -5.80 -1.46
CA GLY A 229 10.76 -7.02 -0.83
C GLY A 229 9.70 -6.78 0.25
N PRO A 230 9.56 -7.73 1.21
CA PRO A 230 8.70 -7.56 2.38
C PRO A 230 8.85 -6.21 3.08
N GLY A 231 7.72 -5.66 3.53
CA GLY A 231 7.60 -4.28 4.05
C GLY A 231 7.24 -3.25 2.96
N ALA A 232 7.65 -3.51 1.71
CA ALA A 232 7.30 -2.62 0.59
C ALA A 232 5.84 -2.75 0.13
N SER A 233 5.11 -3.77 0.60
CA SER A 233 3.68 -3.95 0.34
C SER A 233 2.88 -2.69 0.62
N GLY A 234 2.02 -2.29 -0.31
CA GLY A 234 1.26 -1.06 -0.27
C GLY A 234 2.00 0.17 -0.80
N GLY A 235 3.30 0.05 -1.10
CA GLY A 235 4.08 1.13 -1.68
C GLY A 235 3.49 1.65 -2.99
N PRO A 236 3.33 2.97 -3.16
CA PRO A 236 2.70 3.55 -4.34
C PRO A 236 3.52 3.32 -5.62
N PHE A 237 2.83 2.95 -6.70
CA PHE A 237 3.33 3.09 -8.06
C PHE A 237 2.95 4.47 -8.59
N PHE A 238 3.94 5.30 -8.88
CA PHE A 238 3.74 6.62 -9.46
C PHE A 238 4.07 6.65 -10.95
N LEU A 239 3.22 7.32 -11.71
CA LEU A 239 3.57 7.89 -13.00
C LEU A 239 3.83 9.39 -12.83
N LYS A 240 4.63 9.95 -13.74
CA LYS A 240 4.80 11.40 -13.84
C LYS A 240 3.82 11.95 -14.87
N ASP A 241 2.93 12.83 -14.43
CA ASP A 241 1.96 13.52 -15.27
C ASP A 241 2.08 15.03 -15.07
N HIS A 242 2.37 15.77 -16.15
CA HIS A 242 2.58 17.23 -16.12
C HIS A 242 3.51 17.75 -14.99
N GLY A 243 4.46 16.93 -14.53
CA GLY A 243 5.39 17.30 -13.46
C GLY A 243 5.00 16.76 -12.07
N GLU A 244 3.77 16.30 -11.88
CA GLU A 244 3.25 15.74 -10.63
C GLU A 244 3.40 14.21 -10.60
N LEU A 245 3.54 13.65 -9.38
CA LEU A 245 3.44 12.21 -9.16
C LEU A 245 1.97 11.82 -9.00
N VAL A 246 1.51 10.90 -9.83
CA VAL A 246 0.15 10.35 -9.81
C VAL A 246 0.23 8.87 -9.48
N GLN A 247 -0.39 8.46 -8.37
CA GLN A 247 -0.45 7.07 -7.96
C GLN A 247 -1.44 6.30 -8.83
N VAL A 248 -0.99 5.19 -9.40
CA VAL A 248 -1.78 4.35 -10.31
C VAL A 248 -1.95 2.91 -9.80
N SER A 249 -1.23 2.55 -8.74
CA SER A 249 -1.33 1.23 -8.10
C SER A 249 -0.61 1.18 -6.73
N THR A 250 -0.61 0.02 -6.08
CA THR A 250 0.05 -0.31 -4.81
C THR A 250 0.81 -1.63 -4.92
N LEU A 251 2.06 -1.70 -4.49
CA LEU A 251 2.85 -2.94 -4.48
C LEU A 251 2.14 -4.05 -3.71
N SER A 252 1.88 -5.17 -4.36
CA SER A 252 1.18 -6.33 -3.79
C SER A 252 2.13 -7.49 -3.51
N GLY A 253 2.88 -7.88 -4.54
CA GLY A 253 3.65 -9.11 -4.53
C GLY A 253 4.86 -9.05 -5.43
N GLY A 254 5.47 -10.20 -5.71
CA GLY A 254 6.59 -10.25 -6.65
C GLY A 254 7.23 -11.62 -6.84
N MET A 255 8.39 -11.59 -7.47
CA MET A 255 9.30 -12.72 -7.68
C MET A 255 10.73 -12.27 -7.37
N THR A 256 11.57 -13.22 -6.96
CA THR A 256 12.97 -12.95 -6.61
C THR A 256 13.96 -13.32 -7.72
N SER A 257 13.53 -14.07 -8.74
CA SER A 257 14.41 -14.48 -9.85
C SER A 257 13.60 -14.64 -11.16
N PRO A 258 13.70 -13.69 -12.10
CA PRO A 258 14.31 -12.36 -11.93
C PRO A 258 13.56 -11.51 -10.89
N PRO A 259 14.23 -10.52 -10.25
CA PRO A 259 13.60 -9.60 -9.30
C PRO A 259 12.54 -8.76 -10.01
N LEU A 260 11.31 -8.86 -9.51
CA LEU A 260 10.13 -8.22 -10.07
C LEU A 260 9.12 -8.01 -8.95
N VAL A 261 8.40 -6.90 -9.00
CA VAL A 261 7.20 -6.67 -8.20
C VAL A 261 5.95 -6.62 -9.08
N VAL A 262 4.83 -7.03 -8.50
CA VAL A 262 3.50 -6.98 -9.13
C VAL A 262 2.53 -6.20 -8.27
N ALA A 263 1.50 -5.66 -8.93
CA ALA A 263 0.48 -4.84 -8.31
C ALA A 263 -0.86 -4.99 -9.04
N PRO A 264 -2.01 -4.71 -8.39
CA PRO A 264 -3.30 -4.67 -9.05
C PRO A 264 -3.30 -3.64 -10.17
N PHE A 265 -4.01 -3.95 -11.25
CA PHE A 265 -4.52 -2.90 -12.10
C PHE A 265 -5.68 -2.22 -11.37
N TRP A 266 -5.58 -0.92 -11.11
CA TRP A 266 -6.63 -0.14 -10.43
C TRP A 266 -7.86 0.00 -11.33
N ASP A 267 -8.74 -0.99 -11.26
CA ASP A 267 -9.99 -1.09 -12.01
C ASP A 267 -11.17 -0.36 -11.35
N LYS A 268 -12.38 -0.58 -11.87
CA LYS A 268 -13.61 0.01 -11.33
C LYS A 268 -13.94 -0.43 -9.90
N ALA A 269 -13.56 -1.64 -9.49
CA ALA A 269 -13.83 -2.11 -8.13
C ALA A 269 -12.94 -1.37 -7.12
N ILE A 270 -11.66 -1.14 -7.48
CA ILE A 270 -10.72 -0.37 -6.67
C ILE A 270 -11.10 1.12 -6.68
N GLU A 271 -11.46 1.68 -7.84
CA GLU A 271 -11.96 3.07 -7.95
C GLU A 271 -13.18 3.30 -7.06
N ALA A 272 -14.13 2.37 -7.04
CA ALA A 272 -15.30 2.45 -6.17
C ALA A 272 -14.93 2.40 -4.68
N ALA A 273 -13.92 1.61 -4.30
CA ALA A 273 -13.41 1.58 -2.92
C ALA A 273 -12.79 2.92 -2.53
N TYR A 274 -11.99 3.52 -3.42
CA TYR A 274 -11.42 4.85 -3.22
C TYR A 274 -12.52 5.91 -3.01
N HIS A 275 -13.55 5.93 -3.86
CA HIS A 275 -14.61 6.94 -3.75
C HIS A 275 -15.41 6.84 -2.44
N ARG A 276 -15.66 5.62 -1.95
CA ARG A 276 -16.28 5.42 -0.63
C ARG A 276 -15.39 5.97 0.48
N ALA A 277 -14.11 5.58 0.51
CA ALA A 277 -13.15 6.06 1.52
C ALA A 277 -12.94 7.58 1.45
N SER A 278 -12.88 8.15 0.25
CA SER A 278 -12.66 9.59 0.06
C SER A 278 -13.81 10.44 0.57
N SER A 279 -15.01 9.87 0.74
CA SER A 279 -16.23 10.61 1.09
C SER A 279 -16.67 10.39 2.54
N HIS A 280 -16.00 9.49 3.27
CA HIS A 280 -16.25 9.26 4.70
C HIS A 280 -15.72 10.39 5.59
#